data_AF-A0A9C9NYN5-F1
#
_entry.id   AF-A0A9C9NYN5-F1
#
_cell.length_a   1.000
_cell.length_b   1.000
_cell.length_c   1.000
_cell.angle_alpha   90.00
_cell.angle_beta   90.00
_cell.angle_gamma   90.00
#
_symmetry.space_group_name_H-M   'P 1'
#
loop_
_entity.id
_entity.type
_entity.pdbx_description
1 polymer ?
#
loop_
_entity_poly.entity_id
_entity_poly.type
_entity_poly.pdbx_seq_one_letter_code
_entity_poly.pdbx_strand_id
1 'polypeptide(L)'
;TIADVPGYLPGKDQEWLGIIRHGAKLLWAYSEATVAKITLVTRKDYGGSYLAMCSKDLGADFVFAWPTAEIAVMGAEGATPIIFRKEIEAASDPEAKEREKIQEYRDLLYNPYIAASRGYVDEVILPRESRPKIIKALELLVSKRETRPPKKHGNIPV
;
A
#
# COMPACT_ATOMS: atom_id res chain seq x y z
N THR A 1 -4.86 -9.27 6.18
CA THR A 1 -4.19 -9.17 4.87
C THR A 1 -2.69 -9.27 5.05
N ILE A 2 -1.99 -9.94 4.13
CA ILE A 2 -0.51 -9.95 4.07
C ILE A 2 -0.13 -9.36 2.71
N ALA A 3 0.65 -8.28 2.70
CA ALA A 3 0.94 -7.49 1.51
C ALA A 3 2.42 -7.61 1.07
N ASP A 4 2.61 -8.02 -0.18
CA ASP A 4 3.85 -7.90 -0.96
C ASP A 4 3.44 -7.73 -2.43
N VAL A 5 3.06 -6.51 -2.81
CA VAL A 5 2.49 -6.18 -4.11
C VAL A 5 3.18 -4.96 -4.74
N PRO A 6 3.77 -5.09 -5.95
CA PRO A 6 4.43 -3.98 -6.63
C PRO A 6 3.45 -3.09 -7.43
N GLY A 7 2.18 -3.46 -7.53
CA GLY A 7 1.18 -2.78 -8.35
C GLY A 7 0.24 -3.75 -9.05
N TYR A 8 -0.55 -3.18 -9.97
CA TYR A 8 -1.37 -3.96 -10.91
C TYR A 8 -0.53 -4.43 -12.10
N LEU A 9 -0.94 -5.53 -12.73
CA LEU A 9 -0.31 -6.03 -13.95
C LEU A 9 -0.54 -5.05 -15.11
N PRO A 10 0.51 -4.48 -15.72
CA PRO A 10 0.36 -3.64 -16.89
C PRO A 10 -0.01 -4.48 -18.13
N GLY A 11 -0.88 -3.95 -19.00
CA GLY A 11 -1.15 -4.55 -20.31
C GLY A 11 -2.48 -4.11 -20.90
N LYS A 12 -2.51 -3.93 -22.23
CA LYS A 12 -3.73 -3.51 -22.95
C LYS A 12 -4.92 -4.43 -22.66
N ASP A 13 -4.66 -5.73 -22.51
CA ASP A 13 -5.70 -6.72 -22.28
C ASP A 13 -6.32 -6.54 -20.89
N GLN A 14 -5.53 -6.15 -19.88
CA GLN A 14 -6.07 -5.82 -18.54
C GLN A 14 -7.01 -4.61 -18.60
N GLU A 15 -6.61 -3.58 -19.34
CA GLU A 15 -7.45 -2.39 -19.55
C GLU A 15 -8.76 -2.74 -20.27
N TRP A 16 -8.68 -3.49 -21.36
CA TRP A 16 -9.85 -3.88 -22.17
C TRP A 16 -10.79 -4.83 -21.45
N LEU A 17 -10.25 -5.74 -20.63
CA LEU A 17 -11.04 -6.62 -19.77
C LEU A 17 -11.66 -5.85 -18.58
N GLY A 18 -11.28 -4.58 -18.39
CA GLY A 18 -11.87 -3.68 -17.41
C GLY A 18 -11.25 -3.81 -16.03
N ILE A 19 -9.93 -3.81 -15.93
CA ILE A 19 -9.22 -3.87 -14.63
C ILE A 19 -9.68 -2.77 -13.67
N ILE A 20 -10.09 -1.60 -14.17
CA ILE A 20 -10.61 -0.49 -13.35
C ILE A 20 -11.81 -0.95 -12.51
N ARG A 21 -12.88 -1.47 -13.15
CA ARG A 21 -14.08 -1.94 -12.44
C ARG A 21 -13.82 -3.20 -11.62
N HIS A 22 -12.88 -4.05 -12.04
CA HIS A 22 -12.51 -5.25 -11.28
C HIS A 22 -11.69 -4.93 -10.02
N GLY A 23 -10.65 -4.11 -10.13
CA GLY A 23 -9.80 -3.68 -9.02
C GLY A 23 -10.60 -2.89 -7.97
N ALA A 24 -11.54 -2.06 -8.42
CA ALA A 24 -12.44 -1.32 -7.53
C ALA A 24 -13.31 -2.22 -6.64
N LYS A 25 -13.57 -3.49 -7.02
CA LYS A 25 -14.31 -4.44 -6.16
C LYS A 25 -13.55 -4.74 -4.87
N LEU A 26 -12.22 -4.82 -4.92
CA LEU A 26 -11.41 -5.09 -3.73
C LEU A 26 -11.41 -3.88 -2.78
N LEU A 27 -11.28 -2.68 -3.34
CA LEU A 27 -11.41 -1.42 -2.59
C LEU A 27 -12.79 -1.33 -1.91
N TRP A 28 -13.85 -1.64 -2.67
CA TRP A 28 -15.22 -1.66 -2.16
C TRP A 28 -15.37 -2.65 -1.00
N ALA A 29 -14.92 -3.90 -1.20
CA ALA A 29 -15.09 -4.96 -0.21
C ALA A 29 -14.42 -4.62 1.13
N TYR A 30 -13.18 -4.10 1.11
CA TYR A 30 -12.51 -3.68 2.34
C TYR A 30 -13.17 -2.45 2.99
N SER A 31 -13.59 -1.47 2.18
CA SER A 31 -14.25 -0.25 2.68
C SER A 31 -15.64 -0.51 3.26
N GLU A 32 -16.33 -1.55 2.80
CA GLU A 32 -17.64 -1.94 3.29
C GLU A 32 -17.56 -2.86 4.52
N ALA A 33 -16.51 -3.68 4.62
CA ALA A 33 -16.32 -4.62 5.71
C ALA A 33 -16.17 -3.93 7.08
N THR A 34 -16.96 -4.37 8.05
CA THR A 34 -16.95 -3.89 9.45
C THR A 34 -16.33 -4.88 10.44
N VAL A 35 -15.89 -6.05 9.95
CA VAL A 35 -15.14 -7.03 10.74
C VAL A 35 -13.78 -6.49 11.17
N ALA A 36 -13.09 -7.21 12.05
CA ALA A 36 -11.70 -6.93 12.39
C ALA A 36 -10.81 -7.04 11.13
N LYS A 37 -10.09 -5.97 10.81
CA LYS A 37 -9.20 -5.86 9.66
C LYS A 37 -7.78 -5.58 10.14
N ILE A 38 -6.87 -6.52 9.91
CA ILE A 38 -5.46 -6.38 10.24
C ILE A 38 -4.63 -6.58 8.97
N THR A 39 -3.71 -5.66 8.69
CA THR A 39 -2.82 -5.72 7.54
C THR A 39 -1.38 -5.85 8.00
N LEU A 40 -0.63 -6.77 7.39
CA LEU A 40 0.82 -6.94 7.60
C LEU A 40 1.54 -6.73 6.27
N VAL A 41 2.34 -5.66 6.18
CA VAL A 41 3.18 -5.39 5.01
C VAL A 41 4.53 -6.08 5.20
N THR A 42 4.84 -7.07 4.36
CA THR A 42 6.07 -7.87 4.48
C THR A 42 7.20 -7.34 3.63
N ARG A 43 6.89 -6.75 2.46
CA ARG A 43 7.87 -6.16 1.56
C ARG A 43 7.23 -5.04 0.73
N LYS A 44 6.92 -5.24 -0.56
CA LYS A 44 6.45 -4.15 -1.42
C LYS A 44 5.00 -3.82 -1.15
N ASP A 45 4.64 -2.54 -1.13
CA ASP A 45 3.25 -2.13 -1.17
C ASP A 45 3.10 -0.76 -1.84
N TYR A 46 2.79 -0.77 -3.15
CA TYR A 46 2.91 0.43 -3.98
C TYR A 46 1.56 0.97 -4.46
N GLY A 47 1.41 2.30 -4.42
CA GLY A 47 0.36 3.06 -5.11
C GLY A 47 -1.06 2.57 -4.85
N GLY A 48 -1.83 2.39 -5.93
CA GLY A 48 -3.22 1.91 -5.81
C GLY A 48 -3.36 0.50 -5.24
N SER A 49 -2.32 -0.33 -5.35
CA SER A 49 -2.36 -1.68 -4.78
C SER A 49 -2.20 -1.68 -3.25
N TYR A 50 -1.47 -0.71 -2.68
CA TYR A 50 -1.43 -0.47 -1.23
C TYR A 50 -2.82 -0.19 -0.65
N LEU A 51 -3.60 0.67 -1.31
CA LEU A 51 -4.98 0.90 -0.91
C LEU A 51 -5.81 -0.38 -1.03
N ALA A 52 -5.67 -1.10 -2.16
CA ALA A 52 -6.38 -2.34 -2.41
C ALA A 52 -6.06 -3.47 -1.43
N MET A 53 -4.88 -3.45 -0.81
CA MET A 53 -4.47 -4.42 0.23
C MET A 53 -4.94 -4.04 1.65
N CYS A 54 -6.02 -3.25 1.74
CA CYS A 54 -6.62 -2.79 3.00
C CYS A 54 -5.65 -1.92 3.80
N SER A 55 -5.35 -0.74 3.26
CA SER A 55 -4.63 0.30 4.00
C SER A 55 -5.45 0.82 5.19
N LYS A 56 -4.82 1.62 6.04
CA LYS A 56 -5.49 2.37 7.12
C LYS A 56 -6.66 3.20 6.58
N ASP A 57 -6.51 3.78 5.39
CA ASP A 57 -7.53 4.59 4.71
C ASP A 57 -8.80 3.81 4.36
N LEU A 58 -8.70 2.49 4.16
CA LEU A 58 -9.86 1.61 3.94
C LEU A 58 -10.40 0.99 5.25
N GLY A 59 -9.98 1.53 6.39
CA GLY A 59 -10.45 1.15 7.71
C GLY A 59 -9.80 -0.10 8.27
N ALA A 60 -8.55 -0.41 7.89
CA ALA A 60 -7.76 -1.37 8.64
C ALA A 60 -7.66 -0.92 10.11
N ASP A 61 -7.94 -1.80 11.05
CA ASP A 61 -7.88 -1.50 12.48
C ASP A 61 -6.42 -1.41 12.93
N PHE A 62 -5.61 -2.39 12.53
CA PHE A 62 -4.16 -2.40 12.74
C PHE A 62 -3.41 -2.65 11.44
N VAL A 63 -2.35 -1.89 11.22
CA VAL A 63 -1.39 -2.05 10.13
C VAL A 63 0.00 -2.23 10.74
N PHE A 64 0.57 -3.41 10.54
CA PHE A 64 1.94 -3.73 10.91
C PHE A 64 2.82 -3.74 9.67
N ALA A 65 4.08 -3.36 9.81
CA ALA A 65 5.07 -3.48 8.75
C ALA A 65 6.32 -4.19 9.24
N TRP A 66 6.94 -5.00 8.40
CA TRP A 66 8.30 -5.48 8.64
C TRP A 66 9.34 -4.40 8.33
N PRO A 67 10.59 -4.48 8.85
CA PRO A 67 11.66 -3.56 8.48
C PRO A 67 12.00 -3.59 6.98
N THR A 68 11.67 -4.70 6.31
CA THR A 68 11.83 -4.90 4.86
C THR A 68 10.70 -4.30 4.02
N ALA A 69 9.71 -3.66 4.65
CA ALA A 69 8.58 -3.10 3.94
C ALA A 69 8.96 -1.82 3.18
N GLU A 70 8.47 -1.71 1.96
CA GLU A 70 8.69 -0.59 1.04
C GLU A 70 7.30 -0.05 0.68
N ILE A 71 6.88 1.03 1.33
CA ILE A 71 5.56 1.65 1.15
C ILE A 71 5.75 2.95 0.38
N ALA A 72 5.34 2.97 -0.89
CA ALA A 72 5.62 4.08 -1.80
C ALA A 72 4.44 4.38 -2.74
N VAL A 73 4.40 5.59 -3.28
CA VAL A 73 3.35 5.99 -4.23
C VAL A 73 3.48 5.27 -5.58
N MET A 74 4.71 4.98 -6.01
CA MET A 74 5.06 4.15 -7.16
C MET A 74 6.52 3.68 -7.03
N GLY A 75 6.96 2.78 -7.91
CA GLY A 75 8.36 2.34 -7.93
C GLY A 75 9.33 3.47 -8.30
N ALA A 76 10.52 3.46 -7.71
CA ALA A 76 11.57 4.47 -7.86
C ALA A 76 11.94 4.70 -9.33
N GLU A 77 12.04 3.63 -10.12
CA GLU A 77 12.36 3.67 -11.54
C GLU A 77 11.29 4.41 -12.36
N GLY A 78 10.02 4.30 -11.95
CA GLY A 78 8.92 5.05 -12.58
C GLY A 78 8.81 6.49 -12.06
N ALA A 79 9.11 6.71 -10.78
CA ALA A 79 8.96 8.03 -10.14
C ALA A 79 10.07 9.01 -10.55
N THR A 80 11.31 8.53 -10.57
CA THR A 80 12.51 9.37 -10.66
C THR A 80 12.59 10.17 -11.96
N PRO A 81 12.35 9.58 -13.14
CA PRO A 81 12.39 10.33 -14.41
C PRO A 81 11.30 11.40 -14.50
N ILE A 82 10.22 11.27 -13.72
CA ILE A 82 9.12 12.24 -13.68
C ILE A 82 9.46 13.39 -12.72
N ILE A 83 9.90 13.06 -11.51
CA ILE A 83 10.18 14.05 -10.44
C ILE A 83 11.41 14.89 -10.78
N PHE A 84 12.50 14.24 -11.21
CA PHE A 84 13.81 14.87 -11.43
C PHE A 84 14.09 15.13 -12.92
N ARG A 85 13.05 15.15 -13.75
CA ARG A 85 13.15 15.28 -15.21
C ARG A 85 14.14 16.37 -15.66
N LYS A 86 13.98 17.58 -15.10
CA LYS A 86 14.81 18.74 -15.46
C LYS A 86 16.28 18.56 -15.05
N GLU A 87 16.54 17.94 -13.91
CA GLU A 87 17.90 17.71 -13.41
C GLU A 87 18.62 16.64 -14.24
N ILE A 88 17.88 15.60 -14.64
CA ILE A 88 18.39 14.51 -15.49
C ILE A 88 18.68 15.03 -16.90
N GLU A 89 17.75 15.78 -17.50
CA GLU A 89 17.92 16.35 -18.85
C GLU A 89 19.04 17.40 -18.91
N ALA A 90 19.31 18.12 -17.82
CA ALA A 90 20.37 19.13 -17.75
C ALA A 90 21.75 18.56 -17.40
N ALA A 91 21.86 17.29 -17.01
CA ALA A 91 23.11 16.67 -16.62
C ALA A 91 24.01 16.37 -17.83
N SER A 92 25.33 16.40 -17.61
CA SER A 92 26.30 16.00 -18.64
C SER A 92 26.23 14.51 -18.99
N ASP A 93 25.81 13.69 -18.03
CA ASP A 93 25.49 12.27 -18.20
C ASP A 93 24.11 12.00 -17.58
N PRO A 94 23.03 12.09 -18.39
CA PRO A 94 21.67 11.86 -17.93
C PRO A 94 21.45 10.47 -17.33
N GLU A 95 22.07 9.43 -17.89
CA GLU A 95 21.89 8.06 -17.38
C GLU A 95 22.54 7.89 -16.00
N ALA A 96 23.75 8.45 -15.80
CA ALA A 96 24.37 8.45 -14.48
C ALA A 96 23.54 9.24 -13.47
N LYS A 97 22.98 10.39 -13.87
CA LYS A 97 22.14 11.20 -13.01
C LYS A 97 20.84 10.50 -12.64
N GLU A 98 20.21 9.80 -13.58
CA GLU A 98 19.02 9.01 -13.31
C GLU A 98 19.31 7.88 -12.31
N ARG A 99 20.41 7.13 -12.49
CA ARG A 99 20.81 6.08 -11.54
C ARG A 99 21.08 6.63 -10.13
N GLU A 100 21.74 7.78 -10.03
CA GLU A 100 21.94 8.50 -8.77
C GLU A 100 20.60 8.82 -8.10
N LYS A 101 19.67 9.41 -8.85
CA LYS A 101 18.37 9.82 -8.33
C LYS A 101 17.44 8.65 -7.98
N ILE A 102 17.53 7.53 -8.70
CA ILE A 102 16.82 6.30 -8.33
C ILE A 102 17.33 5.78 -6.99
N GLN A 103 18.65 5.77 -6.79
CA GLN A 103 19.23 5.31 -5.53
C GLN A 103 18.86 6.24 -4.37
N GLU A 104 18.92 7.56 -4.58
CA GLU A 104 18.47 8.57 -3.61
C GLU A 104 16.99 8.35 -3.22
N TYR A 105 16.11 8.11 -4.19
CA TYR A 105 14.70 7.82 -3.95
C TYR A 105 14.52 6.55 -3.10
N ARG A 106 15.24 5.47 -3.42
CA ARG A 106 15.18 4.21 -2.68
C ARG A 106 15.64 4.39 -1.24
N ASP A 107 16.80 5.01 -1.03
CA ASP A 107 17.37 5.20 0.30
C ASP A 107 16.44 6.03 1.20
N LEU A 108 15.78 7.02 0.63
CA LEU A 108 14.85 7.89 1.36
C LEU A 108 13.48 7.25 1.60
N LEU A 109 12.93 6.51 0.63
CA LEU A 109 11.51 6.15 0.62
C LEU A 109 11.22 4.65 0.73
N TYR A 110 12.18 3.77 0.46
CA TYR A 110 11.98 2.31 0.57
C TYR A 110 12.18 1.84 2.00
N ASN A 111 11.34 2.35 2.89
CA ASN A 111 11.31 1.99 4.30
C ASN A 111 9.89 2.19 4.87
N PRO A 112 9.54 1.50 5.97
CA PRO A 112 8.22 1.64 6.59
C PRO A 112 8.10 2.88 7.48
N TYR A 113 9.22 3.53 7.82
CA TYR A 113 9.27 4.53 8.89
C TYR A 113 8.57 5.84 8.51
N ILE A 114 8.54 6.19 7.23
CA ILE A 114 7.77 7.35 6.75
C ILE A 114 6.28 7.12 6.98
N ALA A 115 5.77 5.94 6.60
CA ALA A 115 4.37 5.59 6.82
C ALA A 115 4.02 5.51 8.31
N ALA A 116 4.93 4.96 9.13
CA ALA A 116 4.77 4.91 10.58
C ALA A 116 4.74 6.31 11.23
N SER A 117 5.63 7.22 10.79
CA SER A 117 5.68 8.61 11.30
C SER A 117 4.39 9.40 11.05
N ARG A 118 3.59 8.97 10.06
CA ARG A 118 2.31 9.56 9.68
C ARG A 118 1.10 8.82 10.27
N GLY A 119 1.32 7.73 11.00
CA GLY A 119 0.25 6.91 11.57
C GLY A 119 -0.48 6.01 10.56
N TYR A 120 0.06 5.81 9.36
CA TYR A 120 -0.49 4.86 8.38
C TYR A 120 -0.12 3.41 8.74
N VAL A 121 1.02 3.24 9.40
CA VAL A 121 1.47 1.99 10.02
C VAL A 121 1.48 2.21 11.53
N ASP A 122 0.81 1.33 12.28
CA ASP A 122 0.73 1.43 13.74
C ASP A 122 2.05 1.03 14.41
N GLU A 123 2.73 0.01 13.86
CA GLU A 123 4.00 -0.46 14.41
C GLU A 123 4.87 -1.16 13.36
N VAL A 124 6.17 -0.87 13.39
CA VAL A 124 7.18 -1.64 12.65
C VAL A 124 7.68 -2.77 13.56
N ILE A 125 7.45 -4.02 13.17
CA ILE A 125 7.69 -5.20 14.00
C ILE A 125 8.67 -6.16 13.32
N LEU A 126 9.43 -6.94 14.09
CA LEU A 126 10.27 -7.98 13.52
C LEU A 126 9.41 -9.12 12.93
N PRO A 127 9.86 -9.81 11.87
CA PRO A 127 9.07 -10.89 11.26
C PRO A 127 8.58 -11.96 12.24
N ARG A 128 9.41 -12.34 13.21
CA ARG A 128 9.08 -13.31 14.27
C ARG A 128 7.98 -12.85 15.24
N GLU A 129 7.71 -11.54 15.32
CA GLU A 129 6.71 -10.96 16.21
C GLU A 129 5.31 -10.91 15.57
N SER A 130 5.19 -11.20 14.28
CA SER A 130 3.93 -11.13 13.52
C SER A 130 2.80 -11.91 14.20
N ARG A 131 3.04 -13.16 14.56
CA ARG A 131 2.02 -14.03 15.19
C ARG A 131 1.50 -13.47 16.52
N PRO A 132 2.35 -13.22 17.55
CA PRO A 132 1.84 -12.70 18.82
C PRO A 132 1.18 -11.31 18.69
N LYS A 133 1.67 -10.45 17.78
CA LYS A 133 1.05 -9.14 17.51
C LYS A 133 -0.35 -9.26 16.90
N ILE A 134 -0.52 -10.14 15.91
CA ILE A 134 -1.82 -10.39 15.27
C ILE A 134 -2.81 -10.99 16.28
N ILE A 135 -2.37 -11.95 17.11
CA ILE A 135 -3.24 -12.54 18.15
C ILE A 135 -3.75 -11.45 19.09
N LYS A 136 -2.85 -10.61 19.63
CA LYS A 136 -3.22 -9.52 20.54
C LYS A 136 -4.17 -8.51 19.88
N ALA A 137 -3.92 -8.15 18.62
CA ALA A 137 -4.79 -7.26 17.86
C ALA A 137 -6.20 -7.87 17.68
N LEU A 138 -6.31 -9.16 17.36
CA LEU A 138 -7.61 -9.85 17.24
C LEU A 138 -8.35 -9.92 18.57
N GLU A 139 -7.66 -10.19 19.68
CA GLU A 139 -8.25 -10.21 21.02
C GLU A 139 -8.85 -8.85 21.38
N LEU A 140 -8.16 -7.74 21.07
CA LEU A 140 -8.67 -6.39 21.27
C LEU A 140 -9.88 -6.07 20.38
N LEU A 141 -9.93 -6.64 19.17
CA LEU A 141 -10.98 -6.37 18.19
C LEU A 141 -12.20 -7.28 18.30
N VAL A 142 -12.22 -8.25 19.23
CA VAL A 142 -13.33 -9.19 19.40
C VAL A 142 -14.67 -8.49 19.66
N SER A 143 -14.63 -7.34 20.33
CA SER A 143 -15.79 -6.51 20.65
C SER A 143 -15.99 -5.34 19.69
N LYS A 144 -15.26 -5.28 18.57
CA LYS A 144 -15.43 -4.22 17.56
C LYS A 144 -16.88 -4.16 17.11
N ARG A 145 -17.43 -2.94 17.06
CA ARG A 145 -18.74 -2.64 16.48
C ARG A 145 -18.61 -1.37 15.65
N GLU A 146 -18.99 -1.46 14.39
CA GLU A 146 -18.93 -0.34 13.45
C GLU A 146 -20.25 -0.29 12.66
N THR A 147 -20.88 0.88 12.64
CA THR A 147 -22.13 1.11 11.91
C THR A 147 -21.86 1.77 10.56
N ARG A 148 -22.73 1.53 9.58
CA ARG A 148 -22.66 2.14 8.24
C ARG A 148 -23.93 2.95 7.95
N PRO A 149 -23.89 3.93 7.03
CA PRO A 149 -25.08 4.68 6.64
C PRO A 149 -26.22 3.76 6.17
N PRO A 150 -27.48 4.02 6.57
CA PRO A 150 -28.62 3.18 6.19
C PRO A 150 -28.84 3.22 4.67
N LYS A 151 -29.01 2.04 4.08
CA LYS A 151 -29.24 1.85 2.65
C LYS A 151 -29.93 0.50 2.42
N LYS A 152 -30.60 0.32 1.27
CA LYS A 152 -31.10 -1.00 0.87
C LYS A 152 -29.95 -1.98 0.62
N HIS A 153 -28.94 -1.53 -0.13
CA HIS A 153 -27.69 -2.22 -0.39
C HIS A 153 -26.66 -1.23 -0.98
N GLY A 154 -25.41 -1.67 -1.11
CA GLY A 154 -24.36 -0.98 -1.87
C GLY A 154 -24.57 -1.01 -3.39
N ASN A 155 -23.73 -0.30 -4.13
CA ASN A 155 -23.64 -0.38 -5.59
C ASN A 155 -22.20 -0.68 -5.99
N ILE A 156 -21.76 -1.89 -5.65
CA ILE A 156 -20.42 -2.38 -5.98
C ILE A 156 -20.22 -2.37 -7.51
N PRO A 157 -19.03 -2.00 -8.02
CA PRO A 157 -18.72 -2.18 -9.44
C PRO A 157 -18.96 -3.62 -9.90
N VAL A 158 -19.49 -3.81 -11.11
CA VAL A 158 -19.81 -5.12 -11.71
C VAL A 158 -18.97 -5.44 -12.95
#